data_AF-A0A7R7GKP1-F1
#
_entry.id   AF-A0A7R7GKP1-F1
#
_cell.length_a   1.000
_cell.length_b   1.000
_cell.length_c   1.000
_cell.angle_alpha   90.00
_cell.angle_beta   90.00
_cell.angle_gamma   90.00
#
_symmetry.space_group_name_H-M   'P 1'
#
loop_
_entity.id
_entity.type
_entity.pdbx_description
1 polymer ?
#
loop_
_entity_poly.entity_id
_entity_poly.type
_entity_poly.pdbx_seq_one_letter_code
_entity_poly.pdbx_strand_id
1 'polypeptide(L)'
;MPSINTVIKQLGDTYLTIADYHNSKGVWVRIVKNGELLEPAFFSLAQYGSFDKAKKAAIRYRNQLVRKYNVIPRKLRAAGPYANYRETDPRNFTGVVGVGLQLHEKDGYYHATWKAQWYRKDTGLKTRSLSIAKHGYKTAFRTLVRKRFEETGQDVKRLPSAPDRKAMAAHLKERLGPKWRSLISPKWDQWWDGR
;
A
#
# COMPACT_ATOMS: atom_id res chain seq x y z
N MET A 1 16.18 -5.71 2.32
CA MET A 1 15.73 -4.58 1.47
C MET A 1 16.79 -4.35 0.39
N PRO A 2 16.42 -4.04 -0.87
CA PRO A 2 17.41 -3.77 -1.92
C PRO A 2 18.29 -2.58 -1.54
N SER A 3 19.59 -2.66 -1.84
CA SER A 3 20.50 -1.52 -1.60
C SER A 3 20.02 -0.28 -2.36
N ILE A 4 20.27 0.93 -1.83
CA ILE A 4 19.84 2.17 -2.49
C ILE A 4 20.43 2.31 -3.90
N ASN A 5 21.62 1.74 -4.14
CA ASN A 5 22.24 1.70 -5.46
C ASN A 5 21.51 0.73 -6.41
N THR A 6 21.02 -0.41 -5.90
CA THR A 6 20.16 -1.32 -6.66
C THR A 6 18.84 -0.65 -7.02
N VAL A 7 18.24 0.10 -6.08
CA VAL A 7 17.02 0.88 -6.31
C VAL A 7 17.24 1.91 -7.42
N ILE A 8 18.33 2.67 -7.35
CA ILE A 8 18.67 3.70 -8.34
C ILE A 8 18.80 3.12 -9.75
N LYS A 9 19.44 1.95 -9.89
CA LYS A 9 19.58 1.25 -11.18
C LYS A 9 18.23 0.86 -11.79
N GLN A 10 17.22 0.62 -10.96
CA GLN A 10 15.87 0.16 -11.38
C GLN A 10 14.85 1.30 -11.53
N LEU A 11 15.23 2.56 -11.28
CA LEU A 11 14.31 3.70 -11.33
C LEU A 11 13.79 3.99 -12.75
N GLY A 12 14.59 3.76 -13.78
CA GLY A 12 14.28 4.23 -15.14
C GLY A 12 13.95 5.73 -15.12
N ASP A 13 12.76 6.09 -15.61
CA ASP A 13 12.25 7.47 -15.64
C ASP A 13 11.33 7.82 -14.46
N THR A 14 11.24 6.99 -13.43
CA THR A 14 10.42 7.29 -12.22
C THR A 14 10.82 8.63 -11.60
N TYR A 15 9.82 9.39 -11.15
CA TYR A 15 9.92 10.73 -10.57
C TYR A 15 10.39 11.84 -11.53
N LEU A 16 10.57 11.50 -12.80
CA LEU A 16 10.82 12.48 -13.85
C LEU A 16 9.49 12.77 -14.58
N THR A 17 9.26 14.03 -14.91
CA THR A 17 8.17 14.42 -15.83
C THR A 17 8.78 15.22 -16.96
N ILE A 18 8.55 14.79 -18.19
CA ILE A 18 8.90 15.57 -19.38
C ILE A 18 7.90 16.72 -19.48
N ALA A 19 8.42 17.94 -19.51
CA ALA A 19 7.63 19.12 -19.86
C ALA A 19 8.00 19.52 -21.28
N ASP A 20 7.01 19.51 -22.16
CA ASP A 20 7.15 19.93 -23.56
C ASP A 20 5.99 20.83 -23.98
N TYR A 21 5.63 21.77 -23.09
CA TYR A 21 4.54 22.72 -23.33
C TYR A 21 5.09 24.12 -23.51
N HIS A 22 4.71 24.78 -24.62
CA HIS A 22 5.07 26.15 -25.01
C HIS A 22 6.51 26.55 -24.60
N ASN A 23 6.64 27.40 -23.58
CA ASN A 23 7.90 28.00 -23.12
C ASN A 23 8.65 27.15 -22.07
N SER A 24 8.09 26.02 -21.65
CA SER A 24 8.63 25.15 -20.59
C SER A 24 9.04 23.81 -21.18
N LYS A 25 10.18 23.80 -21.89
CA LYS A 25 10.81 22.57 -22.37
C LYS A 25 11.87 22.12 -21.38
N GLY A 26 11.72 20.93 -20.81
CA GLY A 26 12.65 20.42 -19.82
C GLY A 26 12.18 19.16 -19.10
N VAL A 27 12.83 18.87 -17.97
CA VAL A 27 12.52 17.73 -17.14
C VAL A 27 12.31 18.19 -15.70
N TRP A 28 11.13 17.91 -15.15
CA TRP A 28 10.86 18.07 -13.72
C TRP A 28 11.31 16.85 -12.93
N VAL A 29 11.87 17.08 -11.75
CA VAL A 29 12.08 16.06 -10.72
C VAL A 29 11.10 16.33 -9.58
N ARG A 30 10.18 15.39 -9.34
CA ARG A 30 9.17 15.49 -8.26
C ARG A 30 9.06 14.17 -7.52
N ILE A 31 9.43 14.18 -6.24
CA ILE A 31 9.38 13.00 -5.37
C ILE A 31 8.48 13.31 -4.18
N VAL A 32 7.42 12.52 -3.99
CA VAL A 32 6.59 12.61 -2.79
C VAL A 32 6.98 11.47 -1.84
N LYS A 33 7.28 11.82 -0.58
CA LYS A 33 7.54 10.87 0.50
C LYS A 33 6.72 11.26 1.72
N ASN A 34 5.98 10.29 2.28
CA ASN A 34 5.14 10.50 3.47
C ASN A 34 4.14 11.67 3.35
N GLY A 35 3.68 11.98 2.14
CA GLY A 35 2.75 13.08 1.86
C GLY A 35 3.42 14.41 1.53
N GLU A 36 4.74 14.52 1.67
CA GLU A 36 5.49 15.75 1.43
C GLU A 36 6.27 15.70 0.11
N LEU A 37 6.31 16.82 -0.61
CA LEU A 37 7.09 16.98 -1.83
C LEU A 37 8.53 17.34 -1.47
N LEU A 38 9.48 16.51 -1.89
CA LEU A 38 10.91 16.69 -1.63
C LEU A 38 11.55 17.54 -2.72
N GLU A 39 12.07 18.71 -2.32
CA GLU A 39 12.94 19.62 -3.10
C GLU A 39 12.69 19.54 -4.63
N PRO A 40 11.51 19.96 -5.14
CA PRO A 40 11.20 19.86 -6.55
C PRO A 40 12.11 20.77 -7.38
N ALA A 41 12.58 20.29 -8.53
CA ALA A 41 13.46 21.05 -9.41
C ALA A 41 13.14 20.84 -10.89
N PHE A 42 13.37 21.87 -11.70
CA PHE A 42 13.19 21.84 -13.15
C PHE A 42 14.51 22.02 -13.88
N PHE A 43 14.77 21.17 -14.87
CA PHE A 43 15.97 21.18 -15.69
C PHE A 43 15.57 21.57 -17.11
N SER A 44 15.72 22.84 -17.45
CA SER A 44 15.26 23.39 -18.73
C SER A 44 16.21 23.06 -19.88
N LEU A 45 15.67 22.95 -21.10
CA LEU A 45 16.47 22.81 -22.31
C LEU A 45 17.33 24.06 -22.55
N ALA A 46 16.84 25.24 -22.21
CA ALA A 46 17.59 26.50 -22.36
C ALA A 46 18.87 26.51 -21.53
N GLN A 47 18.83 26.02 -20.28
CA GLN A 47 19.99 25.98 -19.40
C GLN A 47 21.00 24.88 -19.80
N TYR A 48 20.50 23.73 -20.24
CA TYR A 48 21.35 22.56 -20.49
C TYR A 48 21.68 22.32 -21.98
N GLY A 49 21.11 23.11 -22.88
CA GLY A 49 21.37 23.11 -24.32
C GLY A 49 20.73 21.97 -25.12
N SER A 50 20.31 20.88 -24.48
CA SER A 50 19.57 19.79 -25.13
C SER A 50 18.74 18.97 -24.14
N PHE A 51 17.76 18.24 -24.66
CA PHE A 51 16.92 17.34 -23.86
C PHE A 51 17.75 16.27 -23.15
N ASP A 52 18.73 15.67 -23.82
CA ASP A 52 19.61 14.65 -23.23
C ASP A 52 20.45 15.21 -22.08
N LYS A 53 20.99 16.42 -22.22
CA LYS A 53 21.78 17.08 -21.16
C LYS A 53 20.89 17.42 -19.97
N ALA A 54 19.68 17.94 -20.22
CA ALA A 54 18.69 18.22 -19.18
C ALA A 54 18.23 16.95 -18.44
N LYS A 55 17.90 15.89 -19.18
CA LYS A 55 17.52 14.58 -18.62
C LYS A 55 18.65 13.96 -17.79
N LYS A 56 19.89 14.00 -18.29
CA LYS A 56 21.06 13.54 -17.52
C LYS A 56 21.24 14.31 -16.20
N ALA A 57 21.07 15.63 -16.22
CA ALA A 57 21.12 16.46 -15.01
C ALA A 57 19.99 16.11 -14.02
N ALA A 58 18.75 16.00 -14.51
CA ALA A 58 17.60 15.60 -13.72
C ALA A 58 17.76 14.20 -13.08
N ILE A 59 18.30 13.23 -13.82
CA ILE A 59 18.62 11.89 -13.31
C ILE A 59 19.62 11.96 -12.15
N ARG A 60 20.71 12.74 -12.30
CA ARG A 60 21.71 12.90 -11.23
C ARG A 60 21.08 13.50 -9.98
N TYR A 61 20.30 14.57 -10.14
CA TYR A 61 19.63 15.24 -9.02
C TYR A 61 18.62 14.34 -8.32
N ARG A 62 17.75 13.64 -9.07
CA ARG A 62 16.84 12.63 -8.52
C ARG A 62 17.60 11.57 -7.72
N ASN A 63 18.71 11.05 -8.25
CA ASN A 63 19.50 10.02 -7.56
C ASN A 63 20.12 10.56 -6.27
N GLN A 64 20.50 11.83 -6.23
CA GLN A 64 20.95 12.51 -5.00
C GLN A 64 19.81 12.57 -3.97
N LEU A 65 18.61 13.02 -4.37
CA LEU A 65 17.44 13.05 -3.47
C LEU A 65 17.06 11.65 -2.97
N VAL A 66 17.10 10.64 -3.84
CA VAL A 66 16.83 9.24 -3.48
C VAL A 66 17.82 8.75 -2.42
N ARG A 67 19.10 9.09 -2.53
CA ARG A 67 20.11 8.76 -1.49
C ARG A 67 19.87 9.57 -0.22
N LYS A 68 19.80 10.90 -0.33
CA LYS A 68 19.65 11.85 0.79
C LYS A 68 18.45 11.49 1.67
N TYR A 69 17.32 11.19 1.05
CA TYR A 69 16.07 10.89 1.76
C TYR A 69 15.76 9.39 1.84
N ASN A 70 16.67 8.51 1.44
CA ASN A 70 16.46 7.06 1.40
C ASN A 70 15.11 6.67 0.77
N VAL A 71 14.86 7.17 -0.44
CA VAL A 71 13.57 6.99 -1.15
C VAL A 71 13.57 5.64 -1.85
N ILE A 72 12.76 4.72 -1.36
CA ILE A 72 12.49 3.47 -2.07
C ILE A 72 11.15 3.62 -2.81
N PRO A 73 11.12 3.62 -4.15
CA PRO A 73 9.88 3.70 -4.91
C PRO A 73 8.95 2.57 -4.58
N ARG A 74 7.64 2.86 -4.55
CA ARG A 74 6.61 1.87 -4.22
C ARG A 74 6.73 0.58 -5.03
N LYS A 75 7.11 0.68 -6.31
CA LYS A 75 7.29 -0.45 -7.23
C LYS A 75 8.57 -1.28 -7.02
N LEU A 76 9.57 -0.76 -6.30
CA LEU A 76 10.89 -1.40 -6.08
C LEU A 76 11.10 -1.84 -4.63
N ARG A 77 10.11 -1.66 -3.75
CA ARG A 77 10.20 -2.07 -2.33
C ARG A 77 10.32 -3.59 -2.14
N ALA A 78 10.11 -4.38 -3.20
CA ALA A 78 10.68 -5.71 -3.44
C ALA A 78 10.20 -6.23 -4.81
N ALA A 79 10.97 -7.14 -5.43
CA ALA A 79 10.40 -8.19 -6.26
C ALA A 79 9.61 -9.11 -5.30
N GLY A 80 8.36 -8.73 -5.08
CA GLY A 80 7.51 -9.21 -4.00
C GLY A 80 6.56 -8.09 -3.55
N PRO A 81 5.35 -8.46 -3.13
CA PRO A 81 4.01 -8.05 -3.59
C PRO A 81 3.64 -6.60 -3.21
N TYR A 82 2.35 -6.30 -3.19
CA TYR A 82 1.77 -5.48 -2.13
C TYR A 82 2.11 -6.02 -0.70
N ALA A 83 3.27 -6.67 -0.45
CA ALA A 83 3.60 -7.40 0.78
C ALA A 83 4.65 -6.89 1.75
N ASN A 84 5.26 -5.73 1.53
CA ASN A 84 6.13 -5.12 2.55
C ASN A 84 5.50 -3.89 3.22
N TYR A 85 4.17 -3.79 3.21
CA TYR A 85 3.46 -2.72 3.94
C TYR A 85 2.93 -3.18 5.30
N ARG A 86 3.35 -4.36 5.79
CA ARG A 86 2.49 -5.10 6.72
C ARG A 86 3.21 -6.05 7.69
N GLU A 87 4.45 -6.48 7.49
CA GLU A 87 5.05 -7.35 8.53
C GLU A 87 5.31 -6.62 9.87
N THR A 88 5.45 -5.29 9.85
CA THR A 88 5.67 -4.46 11.05
C THR A 88 4.72 -3.26 11.18
N ASP A 89 3.74 -3.14 10.28
CA ASP A 89 2.74 -2.07 10.36
C ASP A 89 1.65 -2.48 11.37
N PRO A 90 1.35 -1.66 12.40
CA PRO A 90 0.23 -1.90 13.31
C PRO A 90 -1.10 -2.18 12.58
N ARG A 91 -1.23 -1.70 11.33
CA ARG A 91 -2.38 -1.93 10.44
C ARG A 91 -2.45 -3.33 9.81
N ASN A 92 -1.45 -4.20 10.01
CA ASN A 92 -1.46 -5.61 9.62
C ASN A 92 -1.50 -6.55 10.82
N PHE A 93 -2.37 -6.27 11.78
CA PHE A 93 -2.65 -7.19 12.88
C PHE A 93 -3.14 -8.58 12.42
N THR A 94 -3.41 -8.79 11.12
CA THR A 94 -3.86 -10.05 10.56
C THR A 94 -2.77 -11.11 10.42
N GLY A 95 -1.49 -10.71 10.41
CA GLY A 95 -0.39 -11.60 10.05
C GLY A 95 -0.38 -12.05 8.58
N VAL A 96 -1.35 -11.59 7.76
CA VAL A 96 -1.47 -11.97 6.35
C VAL A 96 -1.42 -10.74 5.48
N VAL A 97 -0.30 -10.61 4.80
CA VAL A 97 -0.10 -9.40 4.03
C VAL A 97 -1.08 -9.30 2.86
N GLY A 98 -1.63 -8.10 2.66
CA GLY A 98 -2.65 -7.84 1.65
C GLY A 98 -4.06 -8.23 2.09
N VAL A 99 -4.24 -8.86 3.27
CA VAL A 99 -5.54 -9.10 3.90
C VAL A 99 -5.67 -8.26 5.16
N GLY A 100 -6.69 -7.41 5.25
CA GLY A 100 -6.84 -6.47 6.37
C GLY A 100 -8.27 -6.04 6.61
N LEU A 101 -8.50 -5.38 7.76
CA LEU A 101 -9.81 -4.89 8.15
C LEU A 101 -10.13 -3.54 7.51
N GLN A 102 -11.27 -3.45 6.86
CA GLN A 102 -11.84 -2.20 6.39
C GLN A 102 -13.13 -1.89 7.17
N LEU A 103 -13.17 -0.70 7.75
CA LEU A 103 -14.31 -0.15 8.46
C LEU A 103 -15.01 0.83 7.53
N HIS A 104 -16.34 0.73 7.46
CA HIS A 104 -17.19 1.64 6.69
C HIS A 104 -18.25 2.20 7.63
N GLU A 105 -18.36 3.52 7.68
CA GLU A 105 -19.38 4.17 8.47
C GLU A 105 -20.72 4.15 7.74
N LYS A 106 -21.77 3.71 8.42
CA LYS A 106 -23.14 3.76 7.92
C LYS A 106 -24.12 3.80 9.10
N ASP A 107 -25.08 4.71 9.03
CA ASP A 107 -26.14 4.89 10.03
C ASP A 107 -25.58 5.16 11.45
N GLY A 108 -24.48 5.92 11.54
CA GLY A 108 -23.82 6.25 12.79
C GLY A 108 -22.96 5.13 13.41
N TYR A 109 -22.82 3.99 12.72
CA TYR A 109 -22.00 2.86 13.17
C TYR A 109 -20.96 2.45 12.12
N TYR A 110 -19.82 1.96 12.58
CA TYR A 110 -18.82 1.29 11.75
C TYR A 110 -19.20 -0.17 11.52
N HIS A 111 -19.30 -0.53 10.25
CA HIS A 111 -19.44 -1.89 9.75
C HIS A 111 -18.07 -2.41 9.32
N ALA A 112 -17.74 -3.63 9.74
CA ALA A 112 -16.47 -4.22 9.39
C ALA A 112 -16.56 -5.21 8.23
N THR A 113 -15.57 -5.10 7.34
CA THR A 113 -15.34 -6.03 6.24
C THR A 113 -13.89 -6.50 6.29
N TRP A 114 -13.67 -7.77 5.97
CA TRP A 114 -12.34 -8.19 5.57
C TRP A 114 -12.11 -7.80 4.11
N LYS A 115 -10.91 -7.33 3.80
CA LYS A 115 -10.49 -6.96 2.44
C LYS A 115 -9.18 -7.66 2.10
N ALA A 116 -9.15 -8.35 0.96
CA ALA A 116 -7.94 -8.86 0.34
C ALA A 116 -7.58 -8.06 -0.91
N GLN A 117 -6.28 -7.88 -1.14
CA GLN A 117 -5.73 -7.25 -2.33
C GLN A 117 -4.56 -8.08 -2.88
N TRP A 118 -4.49 -8.16 -4.21
CA TRP A 118 -3.43 -8.84 -4.94
C TRP A 118 -3.21 -8.16 -6.29
N TYR A 119 -2.02 -8.32 -6.85
CA TYR A 119 -1.67 -7.77 -8.16
C TYR A 119 -1.62 -8.89 -9.17
N ARG A 120 -2.21 -8.65 -10.35
CA ARG A 120 -1.99 -9.48 -11.52
C ARG A 120 -1.30 -8.64 -12.61
N LYS A 121 -0.36 -9.24 -13.33
CA LYS A 121 0.46 -8.56 -14.34
C LYS A 121 -0.36 -8.01 -15.51
N ASP A 122 -1.42 -8.72 -15.87
CA ASP A 122 -2.33 -8.44 -16.99
C ASP A 122 -3.39 -7.36 -16.64
N THR A 123 -3.90 -7.39 -15.42
CA THR A 123 -5.12 -6.68 -15.04
C THR A 123 -4.95 -5.75 -13.84
N GLY A 124 -3.71 -5.60 -13.35
CA GLY A 124 -3.33 -4.69 -12.29
C GLY A 124 -3.76 -5.12 -10.90
N LEU A 125 -3.98 -4.13 -10.02
CA LEU A 125 -4.41 -4.36 -8.64
C LEU A 125 -5.87 -4.85 -8.60
N LYS A 126 -6.07 -6.03 -8.03
CA LYS A 126 -7.38 -6.59 -7.71
C LYS A 126 -7.66 -6.48 -6.22
N THR A 127 -8.94 -6.34 -5.91
CA THR A 127 -9.44 -6.20 -4.55
C THR A 127 -10.72 -7.01 -4.40
N ARG A 128 -10.89 -7.66 -3.25
CA ARG A 128 -12.14 -8.32 -2.86
C ARG A 128 -12.41 -8.08 -1.38
N SER A 129 -13.67 -7.87 -1.02
CA SER A 129 -14.09 -7.67 0.37
C SER A 129 -15.28 -8.56 0.72
N LEU A 130 -15.35 -9.00 1.98
CA LEU A 130 -16.46 -9.74 2.55
C LEU A 130 -16.91 -9.08 3.85
N SER A 131 -18.22 -8.87 4.00
CA SER A 131 -18.81 -8.36 5.23
C SER A 131 -18.70 -9.41 6.33
N ILE A 132 -18.19 -8.98 7.49
CA ILE A 132 -18.07 -9.85 8.66
C ILE A 132 -19.46 -10.22 9.17
N ALA A 133 -20.40 -9.27 9.17
CA ALA A 133 -21.78 -9.51 9.61
C ALA A 133 -22.53 -10.52 8.73
N LYS A 134 -22.20 -10.64 7.44
CA LYS A 134 -22.85 -11.59 6.52
C LYS A 134 -22.20 -12.97 6.53
N HIS A 135 -20.88 -13.03 6.64
CA HIS A 135 -20.12 -14.25 6.39
C HIS A 135 -19.48 -14.85 7.65
N GLY A 136 -19.57 -14.17 8.79
CA GLY A 136 -18.86 -14.54 10.02
C GLY A 136 -17.38 -14.18 9.97
N TYR A 137 -16.81 -13.81 11.11
CA TYR A 137 -15.45 -13.29 11.22
C TYR A 137 -14.37 -14.24 10.66
N LYS A 138 -14.35 -15.48 11.17
CA LYS A 138 -13.32 -16.47 10.81
C LYS A 138 -13.49 -16.95 9.38
N THR A 139 -14.73 -17.22 8.96
CA THR A 139 -15.05 -17.73 7.63
C THR A 139 -14.75 -16.70 6.54
N ALA A 140 -15.13 -15.43 6.74
CA ALA A 140 -14.82 -14.35 5.82
C ALA A 140 -13.29 -14.16 5.67
N PHE A 141 -12.56 -14.19 6.77
CA PHE A 141 -11.09 -14.09 6.76
C PHE A 141 -10.48 -15.23 5.95
N ARG A 142 -10.78 -16.48 6.32
CA ARG A 142 -10.23 -17.68 5.67
C ARG A 142 -10.53 -17.71 4.17
N THR A 143 -11.73 -17.29 3.79
CA THR A 143 -12.15 -17.23 2.38
C THR A 143 -11.29 -16.25 1.58
N LEU A 144 -11.02 -15.07 2.13
CA LEU A 144 -10.21 -14.05 1.45
C LEU A 144 -8.72 -14.39 1.43
N VAL A 145 -8.18 -14.97 2.51
CA VAL A 145 -6.80 -15.46 2.55
C VAL A 145 -6.60 -16.55 1.51
N ARG A 146 -7.49 -17.56 1.46
CA ARG A 146 -7.45 -18.62 0.46
C ARG A 146 -7.44 -18.04 -0.95
N LYS A 147 -8.41 -17.17 -1.26
CA LYS A 147 -8.51 -16.57 -2.59
C LYS A 147 -7.24 -15.82 -2.94
N ARG A 148 -6.69 -15.03 -2.02
CA ARG A 148 -5.44 -14.31 -2.26
C ARG A 148 -4.28 -15.29 -2.52
N PHE A 149 -4.18 -16.38 -1.79
CA PHE A 149 -3.11 -17.36 -1.95
C PHE A 149 -3.18 -18.04 -3.32
N GLU A 150 -4.38 -18.46 -3.75
CA GLU A 150 -4.63 -18.96 -5.11
C GLU A 150 -4.14 -17.97 -6.18
N GLU A 151 -4.49 -16.70 -6.00
CA GLU A 151 -4.22 -15.62 -6.95
C GLU A 151 -2.75 -15.18 -6.98
N THR A 152 -1.98 -15.52 -5.95
CA THR A 152 -0.57 -15.15 -5.82
C THR A 152 0.37 -16.35 -5.85
N GLY A 153 -0.14 -17.56 -6.12
CA GLY A 153 0.64 -18.80 -6.17
C GLY A 153 1.21 -19.25 -4.82
N GLN A 154 0.60 -18.86 -3.71
CA GLN A 154 1.00 -19.29 -2.36
C GLN A 154 0.31 -20.60 -1.97
N ASP A 155 0.90 -21.36 -1.03
CA ASP A 155 0.36 -22.65 -0.60
C ASP A 155 -0.95 -22.52 0.19
N VAL A 156 -2.03 -23.01 -0.41
CA VAL A 156 -3.39 -22.99 0.15
C VAL A 156 -3.67 -24.11 1.17
N LYS A 157 -2.77 -25.09 1.34
CA LYS A 157 -2.97 -26.22 2.26
C LYS A 157 -2.86 -25.79 3.72
N ARG A 158 -2.00 -24.81 4.02
CA ARG A 158 -1.80 -24.27 5.37
C ARG A 158 -2.16 -22.79 5.40
N LEU A 159 -3.45 -22.52 5.61
CA LEU A 159 -3.92 -21.15 5.78
C LEU A 159 -3.70 -20.66 7.21
N PRO A 160 -3.20 -19.44 7.41
CA PRO A 160 -3.11 -18.81 8.74
C PRO A 160 -4.49 -18.65 9.37
N SER A 161 -4.53 -18.75 10.70
CA SER A 161 -5.73 -18.51 11.50
C SER A 161 -6.12 -17.04 11.47
N ALA A 162 -7.43 -16.78 11.60
CA ALA A 162 -7.91 -15.42 11.80
C ALA A 162 -7.39 -14.87 13.13
N PRO A 163 -7.13 -13.55 13.24
CA PRO A 163 -6.71 -12.95 14.50
C PRO A 163 -7.74 -13.20 15.59
N ASP A 164 -7.29 -13.43 16.82
CA ASP A 164 -8.21 -13.63 17.93
C ASP A 164 -8.99 -12.35 18.28
N ARG A 165 -9.95 -12.51 19.19
CA ARG A 165 -10.81 -11.41 19.64
C ARG A 165 -10.04 -10.30 20.36
N LYS A 166 -8.96 -10.64 21.06
CA LYS A 166 -8.12 -9.68 21.79
C LYS A 166 -7.33 -8.81 20.82
N ALA A 167 -6.71 -9.43 19.81
CA ALA A 167 -5.98 -8.74 18.75
C ALA A 167 -6.88 -7.80 17.96
N MET A 168 -8.10 -8.24 17.62
CA MET A 168 -9.06 -7.36 16.94
C MET A 168 -9.54 -6.23 17.83
N ALA A 169 -9.87 -6.48 19.11
CA ALA A 169 -10.27 -5.43 20.03
C ALA A 169 -9.16 -4.38 20.23
N ALA A 170 -7.90 -4.81 20.33
CA ALA A 170 -6.75 -3.92 20.40
C ALA A 170 -6.64 -3.06 19.13
N HIS A 171 -6.77 -3.68 17.96
CA HIS A 171 -6.74 -2.97 16.68
C HIS A 171 -7.87 -1.94 16.53
N LEU A 172 -9.10 -2.28 16.97
CA LEU A 172 -10.23 -1.35 16.95
C LEU A 172 -10.05 -0.20 17.93
N LYS A 173 -9.53 -0.48 19.13
CA LYS A 173 -9.21 0.55 20.12
C LYS A 173 -8.14 1.53 19.60
N GLU A 174 -7.14 1.03 18.89
CA GLU A 174 -6.12 1.87 18.25
C GLU A 174 -6.74 2.75 17.17
N ARG A 175 -7.65 2.20 16.34
CA ARG A 175 -8.21 2.91 15.19
C ARG A 175 -9.35 3.88 15.50
N LEU A 176 -10.20 3.53 16.47
CA LEU A 176 -11.44 4.26 16.79
C LEU A 176 -11.38 4.89 18.19
N GLY A 177 -10.26 4.73 18.89
CA GLY A 177 -10.06 5.25 20.25
C GLY A 177 -10.75 4.40 21.33
N PRO A 178 -10.73 4.88 22.59
CA PRO A 178 -11.21 4.11 23.74
C PRO A 178 -12.72 3.78 23.70
N LYS A 179 -13.51 4.58 22.97
CA LYS A 179 -14.96 4.37 22.80
C LYS A 179 -15.31 3.48 21.59
N TRP A 180 -14.35 2.77 21.00
CA TRP A 180 -14.54 1.96 19.79
C TRP A 180 -15.76 1.03 19.84
N ARG A 181 -16.08 0.48 21.02
CA ARG A 181 -17.17 -0.49 21.18
C ARG A 181 -18.56 0.13 20.98
N SER A 182 -18.76 1.41 21.29
CA SER A 182 -20.01 2.12 21.01
C SER A 182 -20.10 2.60 19.56
N LEU A 183 -18.97 2.63 18.84
CA LEU A 183 -18.88 3.11 17.46
C LEU A 183 -18.99 1.96 16.44
N ILE A 184 -18.77 0.71 16.86
CA ILE A 184 -18.93 -0.46 15.99
C ILE A 184 -20.40 -0.90 16.00
N SER A 185 -20.84 -1.47 14.89
CA SER A 185 -22.17 -2.10 14.78
C SER A 185 -22.49 -2.96 16.02
N PRO A 186 -23.72 -2.85 16.59
CA PRO A 186 -24.15 -3.64 17.75
C PRO A 186 -23.99 -5.16 17.56
N LYS A 187 -23.87 -5.61 16.32
CA LYS A 187 -23.62 -7.01 15.95
C LYS A 187 -22.17 -7.47 16.20
N TRP A 188 -21.30 -6.64 16.78
CA TRP A 188 -19.90 -6.99 17.09
C TRP A 188 -19.75 -8.36 17.77
N ASP A 189 -20.58 -8.63 18.77
CA ASP A 189 -20.50 -9.90 19.51
C ASP A 189 -20.94 -11.08 18.64
N GLN A 190 -21.89 -10.86 17.71
CA GLN A 190 -22.33 -11.84 16.71
C GLN A 190 -21.31 -12.07 15.58
N TRP A 191 -20.25 -11.26 15.47
CA TRP A 191 -19.24 -11.48 14.44
C TRP A 191 -18.43 -12.76 14.68
N TRP A 192 -18.25 -13.12 15.95
CA TRP A 192 -17.31 -14.15 16.38
C TRP A 192 -17.89 -15.56 16.31
N ASP A 193 -19.18 -15.67 16.57
CA ASP A 193 -19.92 -16.92 16.58
C ASP A 193 -20.54 -17.11 15.21
N GLY A 194 -20.20 -18.21 14.55
CA GLY A 194 -20.68 -18.50 13.19
C GLY A 194 -22.15 -18.93 13.16
N ARG A 195 -23.07 -18.08 13.64
CA ARG A 195 -24.52 -18.19 13.48
C ARG A 195 -25.17 -16.81 13.44
#